data_AF-A0A536HWL7-F1
#
_entry.id   AF-A0A536HWL7-F1
#
_cell.length_a   1.000
_cell.length_b   1.000
_cell.length_c   1.000
_cell.angle_alpha   90.00
_cell.angle_beta   90.00
_cell.angle_gamma   90.00
#
_symmetry.space_group_name_H-M   'P 1'
#
loop_
_entity.id
_entity.type
_entity.pdbx_description
1 polymer ?
#
loop_
_entity_poly.entity_id
_entity_poly.type
_entity_poly.pdbx_seq_one_letter_code
_entity_poly.pdbx_strand_id
1 'polypeptide(L)'
;HIMVVLVGERPEEVTDIRRSIKGEVFSSTFDEPTENHTRVAELALERAKRLVETGRDVAILLDSVTRLARAYNLAVPPSGRTLSGGMDPVALYP
;
A
#
# COMPACT_ATOMS: atom_id res chain seq x y z
N HIS A 1 -6.50 -16.80 -3.17
CA HIS A 1 -7.31 -15.67 -2.69
C HIS A 1 -6.70 -14.40 -3.22
N ILE A 2 -7.45 -13.57 -3.95
CA ILE A 2 -6.90 -12.35 -4.57
C ILE A 2 -7.26 -11.15 -3.71
N MET A 3 -6.22 -10.38 -3.36
CA MET A 3 -6.33 -9.09 -2.71
C MET A 3 -5.69 -8.05 -3.62
N VAL A 4 -6.34 -6.90 -3.79
CA VAL A 4 -5.80 -5.77 -4.55
C VAL A 4 -5.63 -4.61 -3.60
N VAL A 5 -4.44 -4.00 -3.61
CA VAL A 5 -4.10 -2.85 -2.77
C VAL A 5 -3.76 -1.69 -3.70
N LEU A 6 -4.60 -0.66 -3.67
CA LEU A 6 -4.48 0.53 -4.51
C LEU A 6 -4.05 1.72 -3.65
N VAL A 7 -2.88 2.29 -3.94
CA VAL A 7 -2.28 3.37 -3.14
C VAL A 7 -1.99 4.56 -4.03
N GLY A 8 -2.63 5.69 -3.73
CA GLY A 8 -2.41 6.95 -4.42
C GLY A 8 -2.93 6.96 -5.87
N GLU A 9 -3.92 6.11 -6.16
CA GLU A 9 -4.63 6.06 -7.45
C GLU A 9 -5.86 6.97 -7.46
N ARG A 10 -6.44 7.21 -8.64
CA ARG A 10 -7.61 8.09 -8.76
C ARG A 10 -8.89 7.39 -8.29
N PRO A 11 -9.85 8.11 -7.68
CA PRO A 11 -11.11 7.52 -7.21
C PRO A 11 -11.89 6.75 -8.27
N GLU A 12 -11.88 7.22 -9.52
CA GLU A 12 -12.54 6.55 -10.64
C GLU A 12 -11.89 5.21 -10.99
N GLU A 13 -10.56 5.13 -10.95
CA GLU A 13 -9.78 3.90 -11.20
C GLU A 13 -10.03 2.88 -10.09
N VAL A 14 -10.05 3.34 -8.82
CA VAL A 14 -10.40 2.49 -7.67
C VAL A 14 -11.81 1.93 -7.80
N THR A 15 -12.76 2.76 -8.23
CA THR A 15 -14.17 2.36 -8.41
C THR A 15 -14.31 1.32 -9.51
N ASP A 16 -13.58 1.48 -10.62
CA ASP A 16 -13.57 0.53 -11.73
C ASP A 16 -13.03 -0.83 -11.30
N ILE A 17 -11.85 -0.85 -10.66
CA ILE A 17 -11.24 -2.09 -10.15
C ILE A 17 -12.17 -2.79 -9.16
N ARG A 18 -12.80 -2.04 -8.23
CA ARG A 18 -13.77 -2.61 -7.27
C ARG A 18 -14.94 -3.32 -7.93
N ARG A 19 -15.39 -2.88 -9.10
CA ARG A 19 -16.49 -3.50 -9.85
C ARG A 19 -16.03 -4.65 -10.74
N SER A 20 -14.77 -4.61 -11.19
CA SER A 20 -14.22 -5.54 -12.18
C SER A 20 -13.62 -6.81 -11.57
N ILE A 21 -13.14 -6.76 -10.32
CA ILE A 21 -12.48 -7.91 -9.70
C ILE A 21 -13.38 -8.69 -8.75
N LYS A 22 -13.23 -10.03 -8.74
CA LYS A 22 -13.82 -10.91 -7.72
C LYS A 22 -12.79 -11.20 -6.64
N GLY A 23 -12.61 -10.25 -5.72
CA GLY A 23 -11.63 -10.32 -4.64
C GLY A 23 -11.80 -9.20 -3.62
N GLU A 24 -10.87 -9.10 -2.68
CA GLU A 24 -10.85 -8.00 -1.71
C GLU A 24 -10.07 -6.81 -2.28
N VAL A 25 -10.60 -5.61 -2.16
CA VAL A 25 -9.95 -4.37 -2.62
C VAL A 25 -9.75 -3.45 -1.43
N PHE A 26 -8.48 -3.16 -1.15
CA PHE A 26 -8.01 -2.17 -0.20
C PHE A 26 -7.52 -0.97 -1.00
N SER A 27 -7.92 0.24 -0.62
CA SER A 27 -7.61 1.42 -1.40
C SER A 27 -7.42 2.63 -0.53
N SER A 28 -6.44 3.46 -0.88
CA SER A 28 -6.28 4.82 -0.38
C SER A 28 -5.99 5.73 -1.58
N THR A 29 -6.89 6.65 -1.89
CA THR A 29 -6.82 7.49 -3.10
C THR A 29 -5.78 8.61 -2.95
N PHE A 30 -5.30 9.19 -4.05
CA PHE A 30 -4.20 10.17 -4.03
C PHE A 30 -4.46 11.44 -3.20
N ASP A 31 -5.74 11.74 -2.93
CA ASP A 31 -6.20 12.88 -2.15
C ASP A 31 -6.25 12.60 -0.63
N GLU A 32 -5.99 11.36 -0.21
CA GLU A 32 -5.89 11.00 1.20
C GLU A 32 -4.49 11.28 1.78
N PRO A 33 -4.38 11.46 3.11
CA PRO A 33 -3.08 11.61 3.79
C PRO A 33 -2.15 10.40 3.56
N THR A 34 -0.83 10.65 3.55
CA THR A 34 0.19 9.61 3.36
C THR A 34 0.19 8.55 4.47
N GLU A 35 -0.26 8.91 5.66
CA GLU A 35 -0.47 7.99 6.78
C GLU A 35 -1.58 6.97 6.47
N ASN A 36 -2.60 7.36 5.69
CA ASN A 36 -3.64 6.44 5.26
C ASN A 36 -3.09 5.44 4.23
N HIS A 37 -2.26 5.91 3.30
CA HIS A 37 -1.63 5.05 2.30
C HIS A 37 -0.83 3.91 2.95
N THR A 38 0.05 4.26 3.89
CA THR A 38 0.87 3.29 4.63
C THR A 38 -0.02 2.38 5.49
N ARG A 39 -0.97 2.94 6.23
CA ARG A 39 -1.88 2.17 7.08
C ARG A 39 -2.73 1.16 6.30
N VAL A 40 -3.27 1.52 5.14
CA VAL A 40 -4.08 0.61 4.32
C VAL A 40 -3.22 -0.55 3.80
N ALA A 41 -1.98 -0.28 3.38
CA ALA A 41 -1.05 -1.32 2.95
C ALA A 41 -0.69 -2.29 4.08
N GLU A 42 -0.37 -1.77 5.28
CA GLU A 42 -0.06 -2.58 6.46
C GLU A 42 -1.24 -3.48 6.87
N LEU A 43 -2.45 -2.93 6.93
CA LEU A 43 -3.64 -3.71 7.28
C LEU A 43 -3.94 -4.79 6.25
N ALA A 44 -3.74 -4.51 4.95
CA ALA A 44 -3.90 -5.50 3.90
C ALA A 44 -2.85 -6.62 4.01
N LEU A 45 -1.59 -6.28 4.30
CA LEU A 45 -0.53 -7.24 4.49
C LEU A 45 -0.77 -8.13 5.72
N GLU A 46 -1.14 -7.56 6.86
CA GLU A 46 -1.49 -8.32 8.06
C GLU A 46 -2.66 -9.28 7.81
N ARG A 47 -3.69 -8.82 7.09
CA ARG A 47 -4.79 -9.70 6.70
C ARG A 47 -4.34 -10.84 5.79
N ALA A 48 -3.46 -10.57 4.83
CA ALA A 48 -2.90 -11.61 3.98
C ALA A 48 -2.11 -12.65 4.80
N LYS A 49 -1.28 -12.21 5.75
CA LYS A 49 -0.57 -13.12 6.67
C LYS A 49 -1.54 -14.02 7.44
N ARG A 50 -2.61 -13.46 8.02
CA ARG A 50 -3.64 -14.26 8.73
C ARG A 50 -4.32 -15.28 7.83
N LEU A 51 -4.61 -14.94 6.58
CA LEU A 51 -5.17 -15.88 5.62
C LEU A 51 -4.19 -17.02 5.28
N VAL A 52 -2.91 -16.70 5.10
CA VAL A 52 -1.85 -17.71 4.89
C VAL A 52 -1.69 -18.62 6.11
N GLU A 53 -1.71 -18.08 7.33
CA GLU A 53 -1.68 -18.86 8.57
C GLU A 53 -2.84 -19.86 8.67
N THR A 54 -4.00 -19.54 8.10
CA THR A 54 -5.16 -20.45 8.01
C THR A 54 -5.09 -21.47 6.85
N GLY A 55 -3.96 -21.54 6.14
CA GLY A 55 -3.72 -22.49 5.06
C GLY A 55 -4.25 -22.04 3.69
N ARG A 56 -4.49 -20.74 3.49
CA ARG A 56 -4.96 -20.18 2.20
C ARG A 56 -3.79 -19.67 1.37
N ASP A 57 -3.76 -19.99 0.08
CA ASP A 57 -2.87 -19.30 -0.86
C ASP A 57 -3.39 -17.89 -1.15
N VAL A 58 -2.55 -16.88 -0.94
CA VAL A 58 -2.90 -15.46 -1.10
C VAL A 58 -1.99 -14.80 -2.12
N ALA A 59 -2.59 -14.04 -3.05
CA ALA A 59 -1.87 -13.17 -3.98
C ALA A 59 -2.31 -11.72 -3.74
N ILE A 60 -1.34 -10.83 -3.56
CA ILE A 60 -1.56 -9.38 -3.45
C ILE A 60 -1.12 -8.73 -4.75
N LEU A 61 -2.03 -8.00 -5.39
CA LEU A 61 -1.71 -7.08 -6.48
C LEU A 61 -1.61 -5.67 -5.89
N LEU A 62 -0.40 -5.14 -5.79
CA LEU A 62 -0.14 -3.81 -5.25
C LEU A 62 0.09 -2.81 -6.40
N ASP A 63 -0.76 -1.80 -6.47
CA ASP A 63 -0.60 -0.67 -7.39
C ASP A 63 -0.67 0.66 -6.62
N SER A 64 0.44 1.35 -6.33
CA SER A 64 1.82 1.01 -6.68
C SER A 64 2.77 1.01 -5.49
N VAL A 65 3.77 0.12 -5.57
CA VAL A 65 4.89 0.06 -4.63
C VAL A 65 5.67 1.38 -4.58
N THR A 66 5.79 2.08 -5.72
CA THR A 66 6.49 3.36 -5.80
C THR A 66 5.77 4.46 -5.01
N ARG A 67 4.44 4.56 -5.13
CA ARG A 67 3.65 5.52 -4.36
C ARG A 67 3.65 5.18 -2.87
N LEU A 68 3.60 3.89 -2.54
CA LEU A 68 3.70 3.43 -1.16
C LEU A 68 5.06 3.79 -0.53
N ALA A 69 6.17 3.56 -1.23
CA ALA A 69 7.50 3.95 -0.76
C ALA A 69 7.60 5.47 -0.51
N ARG A 70 7.03 6.28 -1.41
CA ARG A 70 6.96 7.74 -1.19
C ARG A 70 6.10 8.12 0.01
N ALA A 71 5.02 7.38 0.27
CA ALA A 71 4.19 7.60 1.45
C ALA A 71 4.95 7.30 2.75
N TYR A 72 5.73 6.20 2.81
CA TYR A 72 6.62 5.94 3.95
C TYR A 72 7.66 7.03 4.12
N ASN A 73 8.22 7.54 3.02
CA ASN A 73 9.21 8.62 3.07
C ASN A 73 8.67 9.93 3.68
N LEU A 74 7.36 10.16 3.58
CA LEU A 74 6.70 11.34 4.14
C LEU A 74 6.13 11.08 5.54
N ALA A 75 5.74 9.84 5.85
CA ALA A 75 5.11 9.48 7.12
C ALA A 75 6.12 9.14 8.24
N VAL A 76 7.33 8.69 7.90
CA VAL A 76 8.34 8.29 8.90
C VAL A 76 9.19 9.51 9.30
N PRO A 77 9.51 9.71 10.60
CA PRO A 77 10.41 10.76 11.04
C PRO A 77 11.77 10.67 10.32
N PRO A 78 12.31 11.79 9.82
CA PRO A 78 13.57 11.77 9.08
C PRO A 78 14.74 11.36 9.97
N SER A 79 15.63 10.54 9.41
CA SER A 79 16.88 10.12 10.05
C SER A 79 17.97 11.20 10.02
N GLY A 80 17.73 12.29 9.28
CA GLY A 80 18.71 13.35 9.01
C GLY A 80 19.70 12.99 7.89
N ARG A 81 19.49 11.85 7.20
CA ARG A 81 20.26 11.43 6.02
C ARG A 81 19.32 11.31 4.83
N THR A 82 19.75 11.80 3.67
CA THR A 82 18.97 11.71 2.44
C THR A 82 19.81 11.05 1.36
N LEU A 83 19.26 10.01 0.76
CA LEU A 83 19.85 9.33 -0.38
C LEU A 83 19.62 10.15 -1.66
N SER A 84 20.38 9.85 -2.71
CA SER A 84 20.10 10.38 -4.04
C SER A 84 18.65 10.05 -4.45
N GLY A 85 17.89 11.06 -4.87
CA GLY A 85 16.46 10.90 -5.17
C GLY A 85 15.50 11.35 -4.06
N GLY A 86 16.02 11.89 -2.95
CA GLY A 86 15.19 12.53 -1.92
C GLY A 86 14.51 11.55 -0.95
N MET A 87 15.00 10.31 -0.91
CA MET A 87 14.49 9.27 -0.01
C MET A 87 15.36 9.18 1.25
N ASP A 88 14.72 9.14 2.41
CA ASP A 88 15.35 8.82 3.68
C ASP A 88 15.57 7.29 3.76
N PRO A 89 16.78 6.81 4.12
CA PRO A 89 17.03 5.37 4.26
C PRO A 89 16.05 4.66 5.19
N VAL A 90 15.57 5.33 6.24
CA VAL A 90 14.66 4.73 7.23
C VAL A 90 13.29 4.40 6.63
N ALA A 91 12.91 5.07 5.54
CA ALA A 91 11.62 4.90 4.89
C ALA A 91 11.55 3.66 3.97
N LEU A 92 12.68 2.99 3.71
CA LEU A 92 12.76 1.80 2.85
C LEU A 92 12.74 0.48 3.63
N TYR A 93 12.77 0.55 4.96
CA TYR A 93 12.82 -0.63 5.84
C TYR A 93 11.46 -1.17 6.31
N PRO A 94 10.43 -0.35 6.57
CA PRO A 94 9.07 -0.84 6.83
C PRO A 94 8.59 -1.74 5.69
#